data_AF-A0A8T6N6D1-F1
#
_entry.id   AF-A0A8T6N6D1-F1
#
_cell.length_a   1.000
_cell.length_b   1.000
_cell.length_c   1.000
_cell.angle_alpha   90.00
_cell.angle_beta   90.00
_cell.angle_gamma   90.00
#
_symmetry.space_group_name_H-M   'P 1'
#
loop_
_entity.id
_entity.type
_entity.pdbx_description
1 polymer ?
#
loop_
_entity_poly.entity_id
_entity_poly.type
_entity_poly.pdbx_seq_one_letter_code
_entity_poly.pdbx_strand_id
1 'polypeptide(L)' 'MEHPLIGDLSELTIEQLQNKISELNKRLAFANKSGNQAMVNQLQMVLSSYNTHYQRKMRDLMPKGDDKYGDKIDIS' A
#
# COMPACT_ATOMS: atom_id res chain seq x y z
N MET A 1 7.21 0.26 6.18
CA MET A 1 8.12 -0.78 6.70
C MET A 1 7.96 -2.01 5.83
N GLU A 2 9.06 -2.53 5.29
CA GLU A 2 9.05 -3.79 4.55
C GLU A 2 8.99 -4.94 5.54
N HIS A 3 8.04 -5.84 5.33
CA HIS A 3 7.87 -7.01 6.19
C HIS A 3 8.90 -8.07 5.75
N PRO A 4 9.71 -8.66 6.65
CA PRO A 4 10.87 -9.48 6.31
C PRO A 4 10.55 -10.78 5.54
N LEU A 5 9.29 -11.21 5.54
CA LEU A 5 8.81 -12.39 4.81
C LEU A 5 8.11 -12.07 3.48
N ILE A 6 7.99 -10.79 3.13
CA ILE A 6 7.45 -10.38 1.84
C ILE A 6 8.67 -10.11 0.95
N GLY A 7 8.78 -10.87 -0.15
CA GLY A 7 9.82 -10.65 -1.16
C GLY A 7 9.70 -9.27 -1.82
N ASP A 8 10.49 -9.02 -2.85
CA ASP A 8 10.52 -7.71 -3.50
C ASP A 8 9.15 -7.35 -4.11
N LEU A 9 8.48 -6.36 -3.53
CA LEU A 9 7.19 -5.84 -3.98
C LEU A 9 7.33 -4.79 -5.09
N SER A 10 8.55 -4.36 -5.41
CA SER A 10 8.81 -3.31 -6.41
C SER A 10 8.57 -3.79 -7.84
N GLU A 11 8.74 -5.09 -8.09
CA GLU A 11 8.52 -5.72 -9.41
C GLU A 11 7.03 -5.88 -9.74
N LEU A 12 6.14 -5.87 -8.74
CA LEU A 12 4.70 -6.07 -8.96
C LEU A 12 4.05 -4.87 -9.64
N THR A 13 3.17 -5.12 -10.61
CA THR A 13 2.33 -4.07 -11.20
C THR A 13 1.27 -3.58 -10.21
N ILE A 14 0.69 -2.41 -10.48
CA ILE A 14 -0.42 -1.86 -9.69
C ILE A 14 -1.59 -2.84 -9.59
N GLU A 15 -1.93 -3.49 -10.70
CA GLU A 15 -3.01 -4.48 -10.75
C GLU A 15 -2.67 -5.71 -9.89
N GLN A 16 -1.43 -6.20 -9.96
CA GLN A 16 -0.97 -7.31 -9.12
C GLN A 16 -1.01 -6.95 -7.63
N LEU A 17 -0.58 -5.74 -7.27
CA LEU A 17 -0.66 -5.23 -5.90
C LEU A 17 -2.11 -5.16 -5.43
N GLN A 18 -3.02 -4.62 -6.25
CA GLN A 18 -4.44 -4.52 -5.91
C GLN A 18 -5.09 -5.91 -5.75
N ASN A 19 -4.80 -6.84 -6.67
CA ASN A 19 -5.27 -8.22 -6.59
C ASN A 19 -4.80 -8.91 -5.30
N LYS A 20 -3.53 -8.71 -4.91
CA LYS A 20 -2.97 -9.24 -3.66
C LYS A 20 -3.60 -8.60 -2.42
N ILE A 21 -3.83 -7.28 -2.42
CA ILE A 21 -4.54 -6.60 -1.33
C ILE A 21 -5.95 -7.18 -1.17
N SER A 22 -6.69 -7.38 -2.26
CA SER A 22 -8.02 -8.01 -2.21
C SER A 22 -7.97 -9.44 -1.67
N GLU A 23 -6.98 -10.24 -2.06
CA GLU A 23 -6.77 -11.59 -1.53
C GLU A 23 -6.48 -11.58 -0.02
N LEU A 24 -5.57 -10.72 0.44
CA LEU A 24 -5.22 -10.57 1.84
C LEU A 24 -6.39 -10.10 2.69
N ASN A 25 -7.22 -9.18 2.18
CA ASN A 25 -8.43 -8.74 2.87
C ASN A 25 -9.46 -9.87 3.04
N LYS A 26 -9.62 -10.75 2.05
CA LYS A 26 -10.47 -11.95 2.19
C LYS A 26 -9.95 -12.88 3.29
N ARG A 27 -8.64 -13.12 3.32
CA ARG A 27 -7.99 -13.92 4.37
C ARG A 27 -8.11 -13.26 5.75
N LEU A 28 -8.00 -11.94 5.82
CA LEU A 28 -8.15 -11.16 7.05
C LEU A 28 -9.58 -11.28 7.58
N ALA A 29 -10.60 -11.17 6.72
CA ALA A 29 -11.98 -11.36 7.11
C ALA A 29 -12.24 -12.78 7.66
N PHE A 30 -11.63 -13.81 7.03
CA PHE A 30 -11.69 -15.17 7.54
C PHE A 30 -10.98 -15.32 8.90
N ALA A 31 -9.76 -14.79 9.04
CA ALA A 31 -8.99 -14.83 10.28
C ALA A 31 -9.75 -14.17 11.45
N ASN A 32 -10.35 -13.00 11.20
CA ASN A 32 -11.21 -12.32 12.17
C ASN A 32 -12.41 -13.18 12.59
N LYS A 33 -13.10 -13.80 11.63
CA LYS A 33 -14.24 -14.70 11.92
C LYS A 33 -13.82 -15.94 12.71
N SER A 34 -12.64 -16.48 12.44
CA SER A 34 -12.10 -17.64 13.14
C SER A 34 -11.56 -17.33 14.55
N GLY A 35 -11.51 -16.05 14.95
CA GLY A 35 -10.92 -15.64 16.22
C GLY A 35 -9.39 -15.77 16.29
N ASN A 36 -8.71 -15.99 15.14
CA ASN A 36 -7.27 -16.17 15.08
C ASN A 36 -6.55 -14.81 15.08
N GLN A 37 -6.39 -14.21 16.27
CA GLN A 37 -5.82 -12.88 16.42
C GLN A 37 -4.35 -12.79 15.96
N ALA A 38 -3.57 -13.86 16.14
CA ALA A 38 -2.17 -13.89 15.68
C ALA A 38 -2.09 -13.74 14.15
N MET A 39 -2.95 -14.46 13.42
CA MET A 39 -3.03 -14.36 11.97
C MET A 39 -3.60 -13.01 11.52
N VAL A 40 -4.57 -12.44 12.24
CA VAL A 40 -5.08 -11.09 11.98
C VAL A 40 -3.94 -10.06 12.02
N ASN A 41 -3.13 -10.09 13.08
CA ASN A 41 -2.02 -9.16 13.25
C ASN A 41 -0.98 -9.32 12.12
N GLN A 42 -0.62 -10.56 11.76
CA GLN A 42 0.29 -10.83 10.65
C GLN A 42 -0.25 -10.32 9.31
N LEU A 43 -1.52 -10.62 9.01
CA LEU A 43 -2.15 -10.16 7.77
C LEU A 43 -2.24 -8.63 7.71
N GLN A 44 -2.50 -7.95 8.83
CA GLN A 44 -2.50 -6.49 8.89
C GLN A 44 -1.12 -5.88 8.59
N MET A 45 -0.05 -6.45 9.16
CA MET A 45 1.31 -6.00 8.85
C MET A 45 1.64 -6.17 7.37
N VAL A 46 1.31 -7.34 6.80
CA VAL A 46 1.52 -7.63 5.38
C VAL A 46 0.70 -6.68 4.49
N LEU A 47 -0.57 -6.47 4.82
CA LEU A 47 -1.47 -5.56 4.10
C LEU A 47 -0.93 -4.12 4.09
N SER A 48 -0.32 -3.68 5.20
CA SER A 48 0.31 -2.36 5.30
C SER A 48 1.47 -2.20 4.32
N SER A 49 2.33 -3.21 4.19
CA SER A 49 3.43 -3.20 3.20
C SER A 49 2.88 -3.11 1.77
N TYR A 50 1.91 -3.95 1.39
CA TYR A 50 1.32 -3.91 0.04
C TYR A 50 0.65 -2.56 -0.27
N ASN A 51 -0.10 -1.99 0.69
CA ASN A 51 -0.72 -0.67 0.51
C ASN A 51 0.31 0.44 0.35
N THR A 52 1.41 0.39 1.11
CA THR A 52 2.49 1.39 1.00
C THR A 52 3.12 1.37 -0.39
N HIS A 53 3.39 0.17 -0.95
CA HIS A 53 3.93 0.03 -2.31
C HIS A 53 2.93 0.46 -3.38
N TYR A 54 1.65 0.12 -3.21
CA TYR A 54 0.58 0.57 -4.11
C TYR A 54 0.48 2.09 -4.15
N GLN A 55 0.46 2.75 -2.98
CA GLN A 55 0.44 4.22 -2.88
C GLN A 55 1.70 4.84 -3.49
N ARG A 56 2.88 4.23 -3.30
CA ARG A 56 4.12 4.70 -3.90
C ARG A 56 4.03 4.68 -5.43
N LYS A 57 3.63 3.55 -6.02
CA LYS A 57 3.45 3.45 -7.49
C LYS A 57 2.38 4.40 -8.01
N MET A 58 1.26 4.55 -7.31
CA MET A 58 0.22 5.53 -7.67
C MET A 58 0.78 6.96 -7.69
N ARG A 59 1.57 7.34 -6.68
CA ARG A 59 2.20 8.65 -6.62
C ARG A 59 3.25 8.84 -7.72
N ASP A 60 3.99 7.79 -8.08
CA ASP A 60 4.97 7.83 -9.15
C ASP A 60 4.32 7.96 -10.54
N LEU A 61 3.09 7.45 -10.72
CA LEU A 61 2.29 7.65 -11.92
C LEU A 61 1.55 8.99 -11.95
N MET A 62 1.28 9.57 -10.78
CA MET A 62 0.67 10.89 -10.72
C MET A 62 1.71 11.90 -11.24
N PRO A 63 1.37 12.74 -12.23
CA PRO A 63 2.28 13.81 -12.63
C PRO A 63 2.54 14.64 -11.37
N LYS A 64 3.81 14.69 -10.93
CA LYS A 64 4.23 15.65 -9.92
C LYS A 64 3.84 17.00 -10.50
N GLY A 65 2.79 17.60 -9.94
CA GLY A 65 2.28 18.86 -10.42
C GLY A 65 3.47 19.80 -10.51
N ASP A 66 3.80 20.23 -11.72
CA ASP A 66 4.72 21.33 -11.90
C ASP A 66 4.19 22.45 -11.00
N ASP A 67 4.96 22.84 -9.99
CA ASP A 67 4.69 23.99 -9.13
C ASP A 67 4.82 25.29 -9.95
N LYS A 68 4.07 25.43 -11.05
CA LYS A 68 4.06 26.63 -11.91
C LYS A 68 3.47 27.87 -11.22
N TYR A 69 3.11 27.74 -9.95
CA TYR A 69 2.46 28.76 -9.14
C TYR A 69 3.16 29.00 -7.80
N GLY A 70 4.22 28.27 -7.46
CA GLY A 70 4.99 28.46 -6.23
C GLY A 70 5.60 29.86 -6.13
N ASP A 71 6.00 30.44 -7.26
CA ASP A 71 6.61 31.78 -7.35
C ASP A 71 5.59 32.94 -7.38
N LYS A 72 4.27 32.68 -7.38
CA LYS A 72 3.25 33.73 -7.52
C LYS A 72 2.54 34.12 -6.21
N ILE A 73 2.89 33.49 -5.09
CA ILE A 73 2.32 33.85 -3.79
C ILE A 73 3.39 34.59 -2.98
N ASP A 74 3.45 35.91 -3.22
CA ASP A 74 4.11 36.86 -2.33
C ASP A 74 3.06 37.40 -1.34
N ILE A 75 3.20 37.02 -0.08
CA ILE A 75 2.42 37.55 1.05
C ILE A 75 3.35 38.36 1.95
N SER A 76 3.94 39.42 1.39
CA SER A 76 4.63 40.48 2.12
C SER A 76 3.66 41.56 2.60
#